data_AF-A0A4Y7KJ89-F1
#
_entry.id   AF-A0A4Y7KJ89-F1
#
_cell.length_a   1.000
_cell.length_b   1.000
_cell.length_c   1.000
_cell.angle_alpha   90.00
_cell.angle_beta   90.00
_cell.angle_gamma   90.00
#
_symmetry.space_group_name_H-M   'P 1'
#
loop_
_entity.id
_entity.type
_entity.pdbx_description
1 polymer ?
#
loop_
_entity_poly.entity_id
_entity_poly.type
_entity_poly.pdbx_seq_one_letter_code
_entity_poly.pdbx_strand_id
1 'polypeptide(L)'
;MNNGGFKHVREDKKRGLDHGAWMPLMFMYPKADIPVCQLSIQSKNDGSYHYNMGKALSPLREEGVLIVGSGSATHNSRVPMITDGSVAPWAMEFTTWLTESLYNGRHEDVNNYESKSPWEEGTSMAR
;
A
#
# COMPACT_ATOMS: atom_id res chain seq x y z
N MET A 1 11.87 -24.17 -2.67
CA MET A 1 11.35 -22.80 -2.61
C MET A 1 10.60 -22.66 -1.30
N ASN A 2 11.00 -21.72 -0.45
CA ASN A 2 10.34 -21.48 0.83
C ASN A 2 9.04 -20.71 0.54
N ASN A 3 7.86 -21.27 0.79
CA ASN A 3 6.57 -20.70 0.34
C ASN A 3 6.17 -19.39 1.04
N GLY A 4 7.05 -18.76 1.82
CA GLY A 4 6.79 -17.48 2.50
C GLY A 4 5.57 -17.45 3.43
N GLY A 5 4.96 -18.60 3.71
CA GLY A 5 3.67 -18.72 4.41
C GLY A 5 2.42 -18.67 3.53
N PHE A 6 2.54 -18.45 2.21
CA PHE A 6 1.41 -18.34 1.28
C PHE A 6 1.19 -19.64 0.52
N LYS A 7 0.04 -20.29 0.74
CA LYS A 7 -0.21 -21.66 0.24
C LYS A 7 -0.87 -21.70 -1.15
N HIS A 8 -1.62 -20.67 -1.52
CA HIS A 8 -2.44 -20.67 -2.73
C HIS A 8 -2.34 -19.30 -3.42
N VAL A 9 -2.05 -19.33 -4.72
CA VAL A 9 -2.08 -18.16 -5.60
C VAL A 9 -2.94 -18.54 -6.79
N ARG A 10 -3.77 -17.60 -7.26
CA ARG A 10 -4.51 -17.74 -8.52
C ARG A 10 -3.89 -16.78 -9.53
N GLU A 11 -3.48 -17.30 -10.67
CA GLU A 11 -3.01 -16.50 -11.79
C GLU A 11 -4.19 -16.16 -12.71
N ASP A 12 -4.33 -14.88 -13.04
CA ASP A 12 -5.25 -14.42 -14.07
C ASP A 12 -4.44 -13.75 -15.19
N LYS A 13 -4.34 -14.44 -16.33
CA LYS A 13 -3.59 -13.98 -17.51
C LYS A 13 -4.42 -13.10 -18.44
N LYS A 14 -5.71 -12.89 -18.14
CA LYS A 14 -6.64 -12.09 -18.95
C LYS A 14 -6.91 -10.72 -18.36
N ARG A 15 -6.74 -10.56 -17.05
CA ARG A 15 -6.91 -9.28 -16.37
C ARG A 15 -5.77 -8.32 -16.74
N GLY A 16 -6.14 -7.14 -17.26
CA GLY A 16 -5.20 -6.04 -17.48
C GLY A 16 -4.78 -5.36 -16.18
N LEU A 17 -3.80 -4.45 -16.27
CA LEU A 17 -3.38 -3.62 -15.13
C LEU A 17 -4.54 -2.76 -14.63
N ASP A 18 -4.74 -2.71 -13.32
CA ASP A 18 -5.65 -1.73 -12.74
C ASP A 18 -5.07 -0.31 -12.79
N HIS A 19 -5.90 0.68 -12.47
CA HIS A 19 -5.51 2.08 -12.53
C HIS A 19 -4.32 2.42 -11.62
N GLY A 20 -4.24 1.78 -10.45
CA GLY A 20 -3.17 2.01 -9.48
C GLY A 20 -1.81 1.52 -10.00
N ALA A 21 -1.79 0.41 -10.72
CA ALA A 21 -0.57 -0.08 -11.38
C ALA A 21 -0.27 0.69 -12.69
N TRP A 22 -1.28 0.94 -13.52
CA TRP A 22 -1.10 1.55 -14.84
C TRP A 22 -0.59 2.99 -14.78
N MET A 23 -1.18 3.83 -13.93
CA MET A 23 -0.82 5.26 -13.84
C MET A 23 0.67 5.51 -13.58
N PRO A 24 1.27 5.00 -12.49
CA PRO A 24 2.69 5.24 -12.21
C PRO A 24 3.59 4.63 -13.30
N LEU A 25 3.26 3.43 -13.80
CA LEU A 25 4.07 2.76 -14.81
C LEU A 25 4.07 3.48 -16.16
N MET A 26 2.94 4.11 -16.55
CA MET A 26 2.88 4.93 -17.75
C MET A 26 3.88 6.10 -17.70
N PHE A 27 4.07 6.71 -16.52
CA PHE A 27 5.01 7.81 -16.35
C PHE A 27 6.45 7.35 -16.14
N MET A 28 6.68 6.27 -15.39
CA MET A 28 8.02 5.76 -15.08
C MET A 28 8.65 5.03 -16.28
N TYR A 29 7.86 4.24 -17.00
CA TYR A 29 8.32 3.36 -18.09
C TYR A 29 7.40 3.45 -19.32
N PRO A 30 7.35 4.61 -19.99
CA PRO A 30 6.40 4.88 -21.08
C PRO A 30 6.56 3.98 -22.31
N LYS A 31 7.71 3.32 -22.47
CA LYS A 31 7.97 2.38 -23.56
C LYS A 31 7.35 0.99 -23.33
N ALA A 32 6.91 0.69 -22.11
CA ALA A 32 6.37 -0.60 -21.71
C ALA A 32 7.28 -1.79 -22.05
N ASP A 33 8.60 -1.60 -21.90
CA ASP A 33 9.64 -2.58 -22.21
C ASP A 33 10.09 -3.42 -20.99
N ILE A 34 9.44 -3.22 -19.83
CA ILE A 34 9.67 -3.98 -18.61
C ILE A 34 8.46 -4.90 -18.35
N PRO A 35 8.66 -6.23 -18.15
CA PRO A 35 7.59 -7.13 -17.76
C PRO A 35 6.99 -6.77 -16.39
N VAL A 36 5.66 -6.78 -16.29
CA VAL A 36 4.93 -6.42 -15.08
C VAL A 36 4.08 -7.59 -14.62
N CYS A 37 4.19 -7.93 -13.33
CA CYS A 37 3.27 -8.85 -12.65
C CYS A 37 2.51 -8.07 -11.58
N GLN A 38 1.18 -8.00 -11.69
CA GLN A 38 0.35 -7.32 -10.71
C GLN A 38 -0.03 -8.30 -9.59
N LEU A 39 0.24 -7.91 -8.34
CA LEU A 39 -0.17 -8.65 -7.15
C LEU A 39 -1.41 -8.00 -6.52
N SER A 40 -2.43 -8.80 -6.24
CA SER A 40 -3.67 -8.32 -5.60
C SER A 40 -3.50 -8.08 -4.10
N ILE A 41 -4.04 -6.97 -3.60
CA ILE A 41 -4.21 -6.73 -2.16
C ILE A 41 -5.44 -7.49 -1.63
N GLN A 42 -5.28 -8.17 -0.50
CA GLN A 42 -6.37 -8.88 0.20
C GLN A 42 -7.11 -7.94 1.17
N SER A 43 -8.31 -7.51 0.80
CA SER A 43 -9.11 -6.54 1.57
C SER A 43 -9.66 -7.04 2.91
N LYS A 44 -9.63 -8.37 3.14
CA LYS A 44 -10.10 -8.99 4.38
C LYS A 44 -8.98 -9.29 5.37
N ASN A 45 -7.74 -8.96 5.03
CA ASN A 45 -6.57 -9.19 5.87
C ASN A 45 -6.01 -7.87 6.41
N ASP A 46 -5.36 -7.95 7.57
CA ASP A 46 -4.83 -6.81 8.32
C ASP A 46 -3.45 -6.32 7.81
N GLY A 47 -2.93 -5.26 8.44
CA GLY A 47 -1.61 -4.71 8.14
C GLY A 47 -0.48 -5.73 8.37
N SER A 48 -0.59 -6.57 9.40
CA SER A 48 0.39 -7.61 9.71
C SER A 48 0.52 -8.64 8.58
N TYR A 49 -0.59 -9.04 7.95
CA TYR A 49 -0.59 -9.92 6.79
C TYR A 49 0.17 -9.32 5.61
N HIS A 50 -0.11 -8.06 5.26
CA HIS A 50 0.56 -7.39 4.13
C HIS A 50 2.03 -7.09 4.43
N TYR A 51 2.37 -6.79 5.68
CA TYR A 51 3.77 -6.67 6.11
C TYR A 51 4.53 -7.99 5.96
N ASN A 52 3.92 -9.11 6.34
CA ASN A 52 4.50 -10.44 6.14
C ASN A 52 4.61 -10.80 4.64
N MET A 53 3.68 -10.35 3.81
CA MET A 53 3.78 -10.48 2.35
C MET A 53 5.00 -9.71 1.81
N GLY A 54 5.23 -8.48 2.26
CA GLY A 54 6.43 -7.72 1.92
C GLY A 54 7.73 -8.45 2.29
N LYS A 55 7.78 -9.06 3.48
CA LYS A 55 8.92 -9.90 3.89
C LYS A 55 9.11 -11.15 3.02
N ALA A 56 8.01 -11.78 2.58
CA ALA A 56 8.10 -12.94 1.70
C ALA A 56 8.59 -12.56 0.29
N LEU A 57 8.27 -11.36 -0.18
CA LEU A 57 8.71 -10.84 -1.48
C LEU A 57 10.12 -10.24 -1.46
N SER A 58 10.64 -9.86 -0.28
CA SER A 58 11.92 -9.12 -0.18
C SER A 58 13.11 -9.79 -0.86
N PRO A 59 13.28 -11.13 -0.89
CA PRO A 59 14.39 -11.77 -1.58
C PRO A 59 14.41 -11.51 -3.10
N LEU A 60 13.25 -11.24 -3.73
CA LEU A 60 13.18 -10.95 -5.17
C LEU A 60 13.98 -9.70 -5.56
N ARG A 61 14.25 -8.80 -4.61
CA ARG A 61 15.10 -7.62 -4.84
C ARG A 61 16.54 -8.02 -5.19
N GLU A 62 17.02 -9.15 -4.70
CA GLU A 62 18.35 -9.70 -5.01
C GLU A 62 18.36 -10.40 -6.39
N GLU A 63 17.18 -10.72 -6.93
CA GLU A 63 16.98 -11.34 -8.25
C GLU A 63 16.69 -10.30 -9.36
N GLY A 64 16.89 -9.01 -9.07
CA GLY A 64 16.66 -7.93 -10.04
C GLY A 64 15.19 -7.53 -10.23
N VAL A 65 14.31 -7.92 -9.31
CA VAL A 65 12.89 -7.52 -9.34
C VAL A 65 12.68 -6.21 -8.59
N LEU A 66 12.08 -5.23 -9.27
CA LEU A 66 11.58 -4.01 -8.66
C LEU A 66 10.19 -4.25 -8.06
N ILE A 67 10.06 -4.04 -6.74
CA ILE A 67 8.77 -4.08 -6.04
C ILE A 67 8.24 -2.65 -5.92
N VAL A 68 7.05 -2.39 -6.49
CA VAL A 68 6.38 -1.09 -6.43
C VAL A 68 5.06 -1.22 -5.68
N GLY A 69 4.91 -0.43 -4.61
CA GLY A 69 3.63 -0.18 -3.96
C GLY A 69 3.09 1.18 -4.37
N SER A 70 1.89 1.21 -4.96
CA SER A 70 1.22 2.42 -5.41
C SER A 70 -0.10 2.62 -4.68
N GLY A 71 -0.29 3.78 -4.06
CA GLY A 71 -1.49 4.11 -3.31
C GLY A 71 -1.38 5.47 -2.61
N SER A 72 -2.28 5.71 -1.66
CA SER A 72 -2.27 6.89 -0.79
C SER A 72 -2.26 6.46 0.67
N ALA A 73 -1.55 7.20 1.52
CA ALA A 73 -1.56 7.00 2.96
C ALA A 73 -2.94 7.31 3.57
N THR A 74 -3.68 8.23 2.97
CA THR A 74 -5.00 8.67 3.42
C THR A 74 -6.01 8.64 2.28
N HIS A 75 -7.22 8.17 2.56
CA HIS A 75 -8.33 8.20 1.61
C HIS A 75 -9.67 8.16 2.35
N ASN A 76 -10.38 9.29 2.40
CA ASN A 76 -11.69 9.40 3.03
C ASN A 76 -12.72 9.94 2.02
N SER A 77 -13.53 9.04 1.46
CA SER A 77 -14.58 9.38 0.49
C SER A 77 -15.75 10.16 1.09
N ARG A 78 -15.84 10.24 2.43
CA ARG A 78 -16.87 11.01 3.13
C ARG A 78 -16.49 12.48 3.32
N VAL A 79 -15.21 12.82 3.17
CA VAL A 79 -14.73 14.19 3.26
C VAL A 79 -14.75 14.80 1.87
N PRO A 80 -15.37 15.98 1.67
CA PRO A 80 -15.33 16.68 0.40
C PRO A 80 -13.89 16.92 -0.06
N MET A 81 -13.68 16.88 -1.38
CA MET A 81 -12.38 17.22 -1.94
C MET A 81 -12.04 18.68 -1.58
N ILE A 82 -10.90 18.87 -0.93
CA ILE A 82 -10.33 20.19 -0.68
C ILE A 82 -9.71 20.70 -1.98
N THR A 83 -10.12 21.89 -2.43
CA THR A 83 -9.74 22.45 -3.75
C THR A 83 -8.88 23.70 -3.66
N ASP A 84 -8.70 24.25 -2.46
CA ASP A 84 -7.88 25.44 -2.20
C ASP A 84 -6.39 25.11 -1.94
N GLY A 85 -6.01 23.84 -2.07
CA GLY A 85 -4.65 23.35 -1.83
C GLY A 85 -4.32 23.14 -0.36
N SER A 86 -5.24 23.38 0.57
CA SER A 86 -5.02 23.06 1.98
C SER A 86 -5.04 21.55 2.24
N VAL A 87 -4.39 21.14 3.33
CA VAL A 87 -4.37 19.74 3.79
C VAL A 87 -5.23 19.65 5.03
N ALA A 88 -6.14 18.69 5.06
CA ALA A 88 -6.96 18.47 6.26
C ALA A 88 -6.06 18.13 7.46
N PRO A 89 -6.27 18.72 8.65
CA PRO A 89 -5.44 18.47 9.82
C PRO A 89 -5.28 16.97 10.15
N TRP A 90 -6.38 16.21 10.11
CA TRP A 90 -6.37 14.76 10.33
C TRP A 90 -5.47 14.00 9.34
N ALA A 91 -5.41 14.46 8.08
CA ALA A 91 -4.62 13.82 7.04
C ALA A 91 -3.14 14.11 7.25
N MET A 92 -2.81 15.33 7.70
CA MET A 92 -1.46 15.70 8.08
C MET A 92 -1.00 14.90 9.29
N GLU A 93 -1.79 14.86 10.37
CA GLU A 93 -1.46 14.15 11.61
C GLU A 93 -1.23 12.65 11.37
N PHE A 94 -2.12 11.99 10.62
CA PHE A 94 -1.93 10.58 10.27
C PHE A 94 -0.66 10.36 9.44
N THR A 95 -0.43 11.21 8.43
CA THR A 95 0.74 11.09 7.56
C THR A 95 2.04 11.31 8.34
N THR A 96 2.09 12.32 9.20
CA THR A 96 3.23 12.58 10.10
C THR A 96 3.50 11.38 10.99
N TRP A 97 2.47 10.86 11.67
CA TRP A 97 2.61 9.67 12.52
C TRP A 97 3.10 8.46 11.72
N LEU A 98 2.57 8.23 10.51
CA LEU A 98 2.97 7.11 9.67
C LEU A 98 4.43 7.22 9.27
N THR A 99 4.84 8.39 8.78
CA THR A 99 6.22 8.68 8.39
C THR A 99 7.18 8.50 9.55
N GLU A 100 6.88 9.07 10.72
CA GLU A 100 7.71 8.91 11.91
C GLU A 100 7.75 7.46 12.40
N SER A 101 6.63 6.74 12.37
CA SER A 101 6.58 5.32 12.75
C SER A 101 7.50 4.48 11.87
N LEU A 102 7.45 4.69 10.56
CA LEU A 102 8.31 3.98 9.60
C LEU A 102 9.79 4.32 9.79
N TYR A 103 10.15 5.60 9.94
CA TYR A 103 11.55 6.00 10.15
C TYR A 103 12.14 5.46 11.45
N ASN A 104 11.31 5.31 12.49
CA ASN A 104 11.73 4.78 13.79
C ASN A 104 11.55 3.25 13.92
N GLY A 105 11.23 2.55 12.81
CA GLY A 105 11.06 1.10 12.81
C GLY A 105 9.88 0.58 13.63
N ARG A 106 8.89 1.43 13.93
CA ARG A 106 7.65 1.09 14.65
C ARG A 106 6.66 0.34 13.74
N HIS A 107 7.13 -0.75 13.12
CA HIS A 107 6.33 -1.52 12.17
C HIS A 107 5.08 -2.16 12.81
N GLU A 108 5.15 -2.54 14.09
CA GLU A 108 3.98 -3.06 14.81
C GLU A 108 2.89 -2.00 14.96
N ASP A 109 3.25 -0.76 15.27
CA ASP A 109 2.32 0.35 15.32
C ASP A 109 1.65 0.58 13.96
N VAL A 110 2.43 0.56 12.87
CA VAL A 110 1.90 0.71 11.50
C VAL A 110 1.00 -0.46 11.10
N ASN A 111 1.37 -1.69 11.46
CA ASN A 111 0.56 -2.87 11.17
C ASN A 111 -0.79 -2.84 11.91
N ASN A 112 -0.83 -2.19 13.07
CA ASN A 112 -2.00 -2.03 13.93
C ASN A 112 -2.56 -0.59 13.91
N TYR A 113 -2.38 0.14 12.79
CA TYR A 113 -2.68 1.57 12.67
C TYR A 113 -4.12 1.93 13.07
N GLU A 114 -5.08 1.02 12.89
CA GLU A 114 -6.48 1.21 13.31
C GLU A 114 -6.62 1.53 14.81
N SER A 115 -5.70 1.03 15.63
CA SER A 115 -5.69 1.23 17.09
C SER A 115 -4.52 2.09 17.60
N LYS A 116 -3.48 2.29 16.79
CA LYS A 116 -2.20 2.89 17.19
C LYS A 116 -1.94 4.27 16.59
N SER A 117 -2.64 4.60 15.50
CA SER A 117 -2.55 5.93 14.89
C SER A 117 -3.25 6.97 15.78
N PRO A 118 -2.93 8.27 15.64
CA PRO A 118 -3.56 9.37 16.39
C PRO A 118 -5.02 9.64 15.97
N TRP A 119 -5.80 8.57 15.80
CA TRP A 119 -7.18 8.58 15.32
C TRP A 119 -8.17 9.06 16.38
N GLU A 120 -9.16 9.85 15.96
CA GLU A 120 -10.39 10.09 16.69
C GLU A 120 -11.57 9.29 16.09
N GLU A 121 -12.33 8.66 16.99
CA GLU A 121 -13.48 7.82 16.69
C GLU A 121 -14.60 8.61 16.00
N GLY A 122 -14.76 8.43 14.68
CA GLY A 122 -15.82 9.08 13.88
C GLY A 122 -15.43 9.43 12.44
N THR A 123 -14.14 9.54 12.15
CA THR A 123 -13.60 9.88 10.81
C THR A 123 -13.17 8.61 10.08
N SER A 124 -14.14 7.90 9.49
CA SER A 124 -13.90 6.68 8.70
C SER A 124 -12.96 6.93 7.52
N MET A 125 -11.73 6.42 7.59
CA MET A 125 -10.92 6.17 6.39
C MET A 125 -11.15 4.73 5.96
N ALA A 126 -11.63 4.54 4.73
CA ALA A 126 -11.83 3.24 4.09
C ALA A 126 -12.84 2.27 4.76
N ARG A 127 -14.12 2.49 4.46
CA ARG A 127 -14.92 1.43 3.83
C ARG A 127 -15.41 1.94 2.49
#